data_AF-A0A6M1M5T0-F1
#
_entry.id   AF-A0A6M1M5T0-F1
#
_cell.length_a   1.000
_cell.length_b   1.000
_cell.length_c   1.000
_cell.angle_alpha   90.00
_cell.angle_beta   90.00
_cell.angle_gamma   90.00
#
_symmetry.space_group_name_H-M   'P 1'
#
loop_
_entity.id
_entity.type
_entity.pdbx_description
1 polymer ?
#
loop_
_entity_poly.entity_id
_entity_poly.type
_entity_poly.pdbx_seq_one_letter_code
_entity_poly.pdbx_strand_id
1 'polypeptide(L)'
;MGVDEAVTSLIIQTGIRAGILAEIQARAPGAPPPPGILPGAARDPATGAPRAVVAGIGFRHATTSEEIVALVAEGLRQADLAGAQLAALATADDRASDPAIRDAAEALNVPLVAVAVEALREAGRRVVTRSVRIEALRGVGSLAEAAALAAAGPDARLVLPRIASAGATCALAASGDALPS
;
A
#
# COMPACT_ATOMS: atom_id res chain seq x y z
N MET A 1 -34.07 -27.65 -12.99
CA MET A 1 -34.00 -28.29 -11.66
C MET A 1 -32.54 -28.19 -11.24
N GLY A 2 -32.23 -27.25 -10.34
CA GLY A 2 -30.89 -26.86 -9.82
C GLY A 2 -30.01 -26.11 -10.84
N VAL A 3 -29.48 -24.89 -10.64
CA VAL A 3 -28.75 -24.24 -9.51
C VAL A 3 -27.60 -25.15 -9.07
N ASP A 4 -26.31 -24.87 -9.28
CA ASP A 4 -25.53 -23.67 -8.98
C ASP A 4 -24.22 -23.69 -9.82
N GLU A 5 -24.19 -22.96 -10.94
CA GLU A 5 -22.97 -22.60 -11.69
C GLU A 5 -22.57 -21.17 -11.30
N ALA A 6 -22.48 -20.94 -9.99
CA ALA A 6 -22.36 -19.60 -9.40
C ALA A 6 -20.99 -19.36 -8.74
N VAL A 7 -19.89 -19.85 -9.32
CA VAL A 7 -18.54 -19.42 -8.90
C VAL A 7 -17.54 -19.44 -10.06
N THR A 8 -17.87 -18.85 -11.22
CA THR A 8 -16.88 -18.45 -12.23
C THR A 8 -17.47 -17.36 -13.14
N SER A 9 -17.55 -16.12 -12.64
CA SER A 9 -17.55 -14.86 -13.42
C SER A 9 -18.13 -13.73 -12.58
N LEU A 10 -17.30 -13.07 -11.79
CA LEU A 10 -17.62 -11.76 -11.26
C LEU A 10 -16.33 -11.00 -11.04
N ILE A 11 -15.80 -10.36 -12.10
CA ILE A 11 -14.93 -9.15 -12.06
C ILE A 11 -14.85 -8.49 -13.47
N ILE A 12 -15.81 -8.73 -14.37
CA ILE A 12 -15.97 -7.91 -15.58
C ILE A 12 -17.46 -7.69 -15.80
N GLN A 13 -18.02 -6.60 -15.25
CA GLN A 13 -19.08 -5.76 -15.86
C GLN A 13 -19.66 -4.77 -14.82
N THR A 14 -19.14 -3.54 -14.73
CA THR A 14 -19.93 -2.31 -14.47
C THR A 14 -19.02 -1.14 -14.88
N GLY A 15 -19.17 -0.47 -16.02
CA GLY A 15 -20.37 -0.19 -16.79
C GLY A 15 -20.99 1.14 -16.36
N ILE A 16 -20.26 2.27 -16.51
CA ILE A 16 -20.88 3.60 -16.54
C ILE A 16 -20.23 4.45 -17.65
N ARG A 17 -20.80 4.36 -18.85
CA ARG A 17 -20.80 5.45 -19.85
C ARG A 17 -22.24 5.61 -20.30
N ALA A 18 -22.85 6.75 -20.00
CA ALA A 18 -23.80 7.51 -20.83
C ALA A 18 -24.57 8.52 -19.97
N GLY A 19 -24.71 9.75 -20.46
CA GLY A 19 -25.75 10.67 -20.00
C GLY A 19 -25.30 12.07 -19.59
N ILE A 20 -24.62 12.82 -20.46
CA ILE A 20 -24.67 14.29 -20.38
C ILE A 20 -25.69 14.74 -21.42
N LEU A 21 -26.89 15.06 -20.97
CA LEU A 21 -27.87 15.83 -21.75
C LEU A 21 -28.41 16.98 -20.89
N ALA A 22 -28.13 18.19 -21.39
CA ALA A 22 -28.91 19.42 -21.29
C ALA A 22 -29.24 20.00 -19.90
N GLU A 23 -28.57 21.10 -19.56
CA GLU A 23 -29.27 22.31 -19.11
C GLU A 23 -28.71 23.53 -19.85
N ILE A 24 -29.45 23.99 -20.86
CA ILE A 24 -29.33 25.34 -21.42
C ILE A 24 -30.19 26.22 -20.53
N GLN A 25 -29.58 27.00 -19.64
CA GLN A 25 -30.26 28.12 -18.99
C GLN A 25 -29.97 29.41 -19.75
N ALA A 26 -31.03 30.00 -20.28
CA ALA A 26 -31.03 31.26 -21.01
C ALA A 26 -30.48 32.41 -20.13
N ARG A 27 -29.50 33.17 -20.66
CA ARG A 27 -29.03 34.43 -20.05
C ARG A 27 -29.76 35.62 -20.65
N ALA A 28 -30.19 36.55 -19.81
CA ALA A 28 -30.68 37.87 -20.21
C ALA A 28 -29.57 38.72 -20.87
N PRO A 29 -29.88 39.56 -21.88
CA PRO A 29 -28.89 40.44 -22.51
C PRO A 29 -28.51 41.59 -21.57
N GLY A 30 -27.20 41.81 -21.34
CA GLY A 30 -26.66 43.01 -20.69
C GLY A 30 -25.90 42.83 -19.38
N ALA A 31 -25.77 41.62 -18.84
CA ALA A 31 -24.96 41.40 -17.63
C ALA A 31 -23.45 41.39 -17.95
N PRO A 32 -22.60 42.14 -17.22
CA PRO A 32 -21.15 42.05 -17.37
C PRO A 32 -20.68 40.60 -17.17
N PRO A 33 -19.66 40.13 -17.92
CA PRO A 33 -19.14 38.78 -17.76
C PRO A 33 -18.67 38.59 -16.31
N PRO A 34 -18.93 37.44 -15.67
CA PRO A 34 -18.32 37.14 -14.39
C PRO A 34 -16.79 37.21 -14.52
N PRO A 35 -16.07 37.63 -13.47
CA PRO A 35 -14.61 37.57 -13.50
C PRO A 35 -14.18 36.16 -13.86
N GLY A 36 -13.24 36.03 -14.80
CA GLY A 36 -12.78 34.75 -15.29
C GLY A 36 -12.32 33.89 -14.12
N ILE A 37 -13.10 32.84 -13.82
CA ILE A 37 -12.60 31.74 -13.01
C ILE A 37 -11.51 31.12 -13.87
N LEU A 38 -10.25 31.40 -13.52
CA LEU A 38 -9.16 30.54 -13.94
C LEU A 38 -9.59 29.14 -13.52
N PRO A 39 -9.74 28.15 -14.44
CA PRO A 39 -9.89 26.79 -13.99
C PRO A 39 -8.67 26.50 -13.13
N GLY A 40 -8.88 26.48 -11.81
CA GLY A 40 -7.88 25.97 -10.88
C GLY A 40 -7.56 24.60 -11.43
N ALA A 41 -6.30 24.44 -11.90
CA ALA A 41 -5.88 23.35 -12.75
C ALA A 41 -6.66 22.11 -12.37
N ALA A 42 -7.60 21.69 -13.24
CA ALA A 42 -8.21 20.40 -13.09
C ALA A 42 -7.02 19.48 -12.89
N ARG A 43 -6.90 18.87 -11.70
CA ARG A 43 -5.84 17.90 -11.49
C ARG A 43 -6.12 16.88 -12.55
N ASP A 44 -5.30 16.86 -13.60
CA ASP A 44 -5.20 15.71 -14.47
C ASP A 44 -5.14 14.53 -13.49
N PRO A 45 -6.00 13.51 -13.60
CA PRO A 45 -5.85 12.32 -12.80
C PRO A 45 -4.43 11.86 -13.09
N ALA A 46 -3.53 12.05 -12.13
CA ALA A 46 -2.11 12.02 -12.40
C ALA A 46 -1.81 10.75 -13.18
N THR A 47 -1.43 10.89 -14.45
CA THR A 47 -0.85 9.82 -15.27
C THR A 47 0.57 9.56 -14.75
N GLY A 48 0.68 9.39 -13.44
CA GLY A 48 1.86 8.86 -12.78
C GLY A 48 1.82 7.35 -12.93
N ALA A 49 2.98 6.77 -13.21
CA ALA A 49 3.16 5.34 -13.08
C ALA A 49 2.60 4.86 -11.72
N PRO A 50 2.02 3.65 -11.64
CA PRO A 50 1.47 3.14 -10.39
C PRO A 50 2.52 3.27 -9.28
N ARG A 51 2.08 3.83 -8.15
CA ARG A 51 2.94 4.03 -6.98
C ARG A 51 3.30 2.65 -6.43
N ALA A 52 4.55 2.24 -6.63
CA ALA A 52 5.07 1.01 -6.07
C ALA A 52 5.20 1.13 -4.54
N VAL A 53 4.56 0.22 -3.81
CA VAL A 53 4.58 0.14 -2.35
C VAL A 53 5.21 -1.18 -1.92
N VAL A 54 6.07 -1.13 -0.92
CA VAL A 54 6.64 -2.32 -0.26
C VAL A 54 5.94 -2.52 1.08
N ALA A 55 5.50 -3.75 1.35
CA ALA A 55 4.96 -4.13 2.66
C ALA A 55 6.05 -4.82 3.50
N GLY A 56 6.43 -4.20 4.62
CA GLY A 56 7.34 -4.79 5.58
C GLY A 56 6.58 -5.60 6.63
N ILE A 57 7.00 -6.84 6.86
CA ILE A 57 6.28 -7.83 7.66
C ILE A 57 7.15 -8.32 8.82
N GLY A 58 6.59 -8.26 10.03
CA GLY A 58 7.11 -8.94 11.21
C GLY A 58 6.04 -9.88 11.77
N PHE A 59 6.41 -11.10 12.15
CA PHE A 59 5.44 -12.13 12.52
C PHE A 59 5.99 -13.12 13.56
N ARG A 60 5.10 -13.84 14.26
CA ARG A 60 5.45 -14.92 15.19
C ARG A 60 5.54 -16.25 14.43
N HIS A 61 6.19 -17.27 15.00
CA HIS A 61 6.33 -18.58 14.33
C HIS A 61 5.01 -19.30 14.06
N ALA A 62 3.96 -19.06 14.86
CA ALA A 62 2.65 -19.68 14.68
C ALA A 62 1.73 -18.91 13.72
N THR A 63 2.21 -17.81 13.12
CA THR A 63 1.43 -17.00 12.17
C THR A 63 1.27 -17.73 10.85
N THR A 64 0.06 -17.72 10.28
CA THR A 64 -0.21 -18.33 8.97
C THR A 64 0.00 -17.34 7.83
N SER A 65 0.17 -17.84 6.61
CA SER A 65 0.28 -17.01 5.41
C SER A 65 -1.00 -16.21 5.16
N GLU A 66 -2.18 -16.78 5.42
CA GLU A 66 -3.48 -16.11 5.26
C GLU A 66 -3.61 -14.92 6.21
N GLU A 67 -3.10 -15.03 7.43
CA GLU A 67 -3.09 -13.90 8.37
C GLU A 67 -2.19 -12.76 7.86
N ILE A 68 -1.04 -13.08 7.28
CA ILE A 68 -0.15 -12.09 6.66
C ILE A 68 -0.83 -11.43 5.46
N VAL A 69 -1.41 -12.22 4.55
CA VAL A 69 -2.13 -11.73 3.37
C VAL A 69 -3.28 -10.80 3.77
N ALA A 70 -4.09 -11.20 4.75
CA ALA A 70 -5.19 -10.39 5.26
C ALA A 70 -4.71 -9.07 5.85
N LEU A 71 -3.61 -9.09 6.63
CA LEU A 71 -3.04 -7.88 7.21
C LEU A 71 -2.44 -6.94 6.15
N VAL A 72 -1.83 -7.48 5.09
CA VAL A 72 -1.34 -6.68 3.95
C VAL A 72 -2.50 -6.03 3.21
N ALA A 73 -3.57 -6.79 2.92
CA ALA A 73 -4.75 -6.27 2.25
C ALA A 73 -5.42 -5.14 3.08
N GLU A 74 -5.51 -5.31 4.39
CA GLU A 74 -6.01 -4.27 5.29
C GLU A 74 -5.11 -3.02 5.28
N GLY A 75 -3.79 -3.21 5.29
CA GLY A 75 -2.84 -2.10 5.19
C GLY A 75 -3.00 -1.31 3.89
N LEU A 76 -3.11 -2.00 2.75
CA LEU A 76 -3.33 -1.37 1.45
C LEU A 76 -4.66 -0.59 1.43
N ARG A 77 -5.71 -1.13 2.05
CA ARG A 77 -7.01 -0.47 2.19
C ARG A 77 -6.94 0.79 3.07
N GLN A 78 -6.19 0.75 4.18
CA GLN A 78 -6.04 1.89 5.09
C GLN A 78 -5.20 3.03 4.51
N ALA A 79 -4.23 2.71 3.65
CA ALA A 79 -3.37 3.72 3.04
C ALA A 79 -4.14 4.66 2.08
N ASP A 80 -5.35 4.30 1.64
CA ASP A 80 -6.21 5.08 0.74
C ASP A 80 -5.48 5.64 -0.50
N LEU A 81 -4.53 4.86 -1.03
CA LEU A 81 -3.75 5.24 -2.20
C LEU A 81 -4.38 4.66 -3.46
N ALA A 82 -5.21 5.48 -4.13
CA ALA A 82 -5.71 5.16 -5.46
C ALA A 82 -4.55 4.84 -6.41
N GLY A 83 -4.52 3.62 -6.96
CA GLY A 83 -3.50 3.18 -7.91
C GLY A 83 -2.16 2.72 -7.31
N ALA A 84 -2.05 2.59 -5.98
CA ALA A 84 -0.89 1.93 -5.39
C ALA A 84 -0.86 0.44 -5.76
N GLN A 85 0.32 -0.04 -6.14
CA GLN A 85 0.55 -1.45 -6.41
C GLN A 85 1.55 -1.99 -5.40
N LEU A 86 1.20 -3.11 -4.78
CA LEU A 86 2.15 -3.85 -3.95
C LEU A 86 3.25 -4.40 -4.85
N ALA A 87 4.48 -3.94 -4.62
CA ALA A 87 5.65 -4.30 -5.41
C ALA A 87 6.45 -5.45 -4.79
N ALA A 88 6.42 -5.59 -3.46
CA ALA A 88 7.14 -6.63 -2.73
C ALA A 88 6.62 -6.79 -1.30
N LEU A 89 6.84 -7.98 -0.73
CA LEU A 89 6.93 -8.17 0.71
C LEU A 89 8.39 -8.06 1.14
N ALA A 90 8.65 -7.52 2.33
CA ALA A 90 9.98 -7.45 2.92
C ALA A 90 9.95 -7.93 4.37
N THR A 91 10.97 -8.68 4.79
CA THR A 91 11.15 -9.08 6.19
C THR A 91 12.64 -9.18 6.53
N ALA A 92 12.97 -9.46 7.80
CA ALA A 92 14.36 -9.70 8.18
C ALA A 92 14.90 -10.95 7.49
N ASP A 93 16.17 -10.93 7.10
CA ASP A 93 16.84 -12.04 6.42
C ASP A 93 16.68 -13.38 7.16
N ASP A 94 16.81 -13.36 8.50
CA ASP A 94 16.61 -14.52 9.38
C ASP A 94 15.18 -15.08 9.41
N ARG A 95 14.21 -14.38 8.80
CA ARG A 95 12.80 -14.78 8.69
C ARG A 95 12.36 -15.06 7.26
N ALA A 96 13.16 -14.73 6.25
CA ALA A 96 12.76 -14.82 4.84
C ALA A 96 12.65 -16.28 4.33
N SER A 97 13.18 -17.24 5.06
CA SER A 97 13.05 -18.68 4.78
C SER A 97 11.83 -19.33 5.44
N ASP A 98 11.09 -18.60 6.28
CA ASP A 98 9.92 -19.15 6.99
C ASP A 98 8.77 -19.38 5.98
N PRO A 99 8.12 -20.57 5.97
CA PRO A 99 7.06 -20.87 5.01
C PRO A 99 5.94 -19.84 4.99
N ALA A 100 5.52 -19.33 6.16
CA ALA A 100 4.39 -18.41 6.25
C ALA A 100 4.57 -17.14 5.40
N ILE A 101 5.77 -16.56 5.36
CA ILE A 101 6.02 -15.34 4.57
C ILE A 101 6.27 -15.66 3.09
N ARG A 102 6.83 -16.83 2.78
CA ARG A 102 7.03 -17.28 1.39
C ARG A 102 5.69 -17.56 0.70
N ASP A 103 4.83 -18.33 1.36
CA ASP A 103 3.50 -18.68 0.85
C ASP A 103 2.63 -17.42 0.73
N ALA A 104 2.76 -16.45 1.64
CA ALA A 104 2.08 -15.16 1.52
C ALA A 104 2.56 -14.34 0.32
N ALA A 105 3.87 -14.32 0.04
CA ALA A 105 4.43 -13.63 -1.12
C ALA A 105 3.96 -14.28 -2.43
N GLU A 106 3.91 -15.61 -2.48
CA GLU A 106 3.38 -16.37 -3.61
C GLU A 106 1.89 -16.11 -3.82
N ALA A 107 1.08 -16.16 -2.76
CA ALA A 107 -0.35 -15.89 -2.82
C ALA A 107 -0.67 -14.46 -3.30
N LEU A 108 0.18 -13.49 -2.95
CA LEU A 108 0.07 -12.10 -3.40
C LEU A 108 0.73 -11.85 -4.78
N ASN A 109 1.42 -12.86 -5.33
CA ASN A 109 2.16 -12.79 -6.58
C ASN A 109 3.18 -11.63 -6.61
N VAL A 110 3.94 -11.47 -5.53
CA VAL A 110 4.99 -10.44 -5.40
C VAL A 110 6.31 -11.06 -4.91
N PRO A 111 7.47 -10.48 -5.25
CA PRO A 111 8.74 -10.92 -4.70
C PRO A 111 8.81 -10.73 -3.18
N LEU A 112 9.59 -11.61 -2.53
CA LEU A 112 9.98 -11.48 -1.13
C LEU A 112 11.42 -10.97 -1.02
N VAL A 113 11.59 -9.84 -0.33
CA VAL A 113 12.89 -9.22 -0.07
C VAL A 113 13.37 -9.59 1.33
N ALA A 114 14.50 -10.26 1.39
CA ALA A 114 15.24 -10.56 2.62
C ALA A 114 16.13 -9.36 2.99
N VAL A 115 15.89 -8.73 4.14
CA VAL A 115 16.60 -7.51 4.55
C VAL A 115 17.64 -7.84 5.62
N ALA A 116 18.91 -7.56 5.30
CA ALA A 116 20.03 -7.72 6.22
C ALA A 116 19.91 -6.81 7.46
N VAL A 117 20.48 -7.24 8.58
CA VAL A 117 20.34 -6.53 9.87
C VAL A 117 20.93 -5.12 9.84
N GLU A 118 22.00 -4.89 9.08
CA GLU A 118 22.61 -3.58 8.88
C GLU A 118 21.65 -2.61 8.17
N ALA A 119 20.98 -3.08 7.11
CA ALA A 119 19.99 -2.31 6.38
C ALA A 119 18.75 -2.01 7.24
N LEU A 120 18.31 -2.96 8.08
CA LEU A 120 17.25 -2.74 9.07
C LEU A 120 17.65 -1.64 10.06
N ARG A 121 18.87 -1.67 10.59
CA ARG A 121 19.36 -0.66 11.55
C ARG A 121 19.43 0.74 10.94
N GLU A 122 19.91 0.84 9.70
CA GLU A 122 19.99 2.12 9.02
C GLU A 122 18.60 2.69 8.72
N ALA A 123 17.69 1.88 8.18
CA ALA A 123 16.29 2.26 8.02
C ALA A 123 15.60 2.54 9.37
N GLY A 124 16.06 1.89 10.44
CA GLY A 124 15.63 2.06 11.83
C GLY A 124 15.67 3.49 12.35
N ARG A 125 16.45 4.39 11.72
CA ARG A 125 16.48 5.82 12.06
C ARG A 125 15.21 6.58 11.67
N ARG A 126 14.44 6.03 10.71
CA ARG A 126 13.23 6.63 10.13
C ARG A 126 11.93 5.98 10.63
N VAL A 127 12.00 4.96 11.49
CA VAL A 127 10.82 4.30 12.06
C VAL A 127 10.12 5.23 13.05
N VAL A 128 8.79 5.13 13.13
CA VAL A 128 7.96 5.98 13.99
C VAL A 128 7.34 5.21 15.14
N THR A 129 7.21 3.88 15.03
CA THR A 129 6.75 3.03 16.13
C THR A 129 7.90 2.33 16.86
N ARG A 130 7.65 2.01 18.14
CA ARG A 130 8.61 1.35 19.03
C ARG A 130 8.04 0.03 19.58
N SER A 131 8.91 -0.96 19.72
CA SER A 131 8.64 -2.27 20.29
C SER A 131 9.83 -2.70 21.12
N VAL A 132 9.68 -2.70 22.44
CA VAL A 132 10.75 -3.05 23.39
C VAL A 132 11.39 -4.40 23.06
N ARG A 133 10.57 -5.38 22.66
CA ARG A 133 11.06 -6.71 22.24
C ARG A 133 11.97 -6.63 21.01
N ILE A 134 11.58 -5.86 19.98
CA ILE A 134 12.36 -5.78 18.73
C ILE A 134 13.61 -4.93 18.94
N GLU A 135 13.55 -3.88 19.76
CA GLU A 135 14.71 -3.10 20.13
C GLU A 135 15.78 -3.98 20.79
N ALA A 136 15.37 -4.82 21.74
CA ALA A 136 16.28 -5.75 22.41
C ALA A 136 16.88 -6.80 21.46
N LEU A 137 16.11 -7.29 20.48
CA LEU A 137 16.55 -8.37 19.59
C LEU A 137 17.34 -7.88 18.37
N ARG A 138 17.01 -6.71 17.83
CA ARG A 138 17.50 -6.24 16.52
C ARG A 138 18.04 -4.81 16.53
N GLY A 139 17.85 -4.07 17.61
CA GLY A 139 18.28 -2.67 17.70
C GLY A 139 17.43 -1.70 16.87
N VAL A 140 16.21 -2.08 16.50
CA VAL A 140 15.26 -1.24 15.75
C VAL A 140 13.93 -1.12 16.49
N GLY A 141 13.29 0.04 16.39
CA GLY A 141 12.00 0.31 17.04
C GLY A 141 10.86 -0.57 16.49
N SER A 142 10.90 -0.87 15.18
CA SER A 142 9.87 -1.66 14.51
C SER A 142 10.49 -2.43 13.36
N LEU A 143 10.35 -3.76 13.37
CA LEU A 143 10.84 -4.60 12.28
C LEU A 143 10.08 -4.33 10.99
N ALA A 144 8.74 -4.27 11.06
CA ALA A 144 7.89 -4.05 9.90
C ALA A 144 8.23 -2.72 9.19
N GLU A 145 8.36 -1.62 9.94
CA GLU A 145 8.70 -0.32 9.36
C GLU A 145 10.11 -0.29 8.78
N ALA A 146 11.09 -0.80 9.53
CA ALA A 146 12.48 -0.85 9.07
C ALA A 146 12.62 -1.69 7.78
N ALA A 147 11.95 -2.84 7.71
CA ALA A 147 11.96 -3.70 6.53
C ALA A 147 11.32 -3.04 5.32
N ALA A 148 10.15 -2.40 5.50
CA ALA A 148 9.47 -1.67 4.43
C ALA A 148 10.35 -0.54 3.88
N LEU A 149 10.91 0.28 4.78
CA LEU A 149 11.76 1.42 4.43
C LEU A 149 13.10 1.02 3.81
N ALA A 150 13.71 -0.07 4.27
CA ALA A 150 14.96 -0.56 3.70
C ALA A 150 14.76 -1.08 2.27
N ALA A 151 13.70 -1.88 2.04
CA ALA A 151 13.41 -2.45 0.74
C ALA A 151 12.84 -1.43 -0.26
N ALA A 152 12.13 -0.40 0.20
CA ALA A 152 11.66 0.69 -0.66
C ALA A 152 12.77 1.71 -1.02
N GLY A 153 13.93 1.67 -0.34
CA GLY A 153 15.10 2.46 -0.67
C GLY A 153 15.42 3.61 0.30
N PRO A 154 16.56 4.32 0.08
CA PRO A 154 17.09 5.32 1.02
C PRO A 154 16.14 6.51 1.24
N ASP A 155 15.48 6.97 0.18
CA ASP A 155 14.55 8.10 0.23
C ASP A 155 13.09 7.69 0.49
N ALA A 156 12.86 6.42 0.81
CA ALA A 156 11.52 5.91 1.07
C ALA A 156 10.91 6.56 2.32
N ARG A 157 9.58 6.62 2.32
CA ARG A 157 8.80 7.13 3.45
C ARG A 157 7.69 6.14 3.78
N LEU A 158 7.33 6.10 5.06
CA LEU A 158 6.17 5.32 5.50
C LEU A 158 4.91 5.96 4.92
N VAL A 159 4.15 5.15 4.21
CA VAL A 159 2.79 5.45 3.78
C VAL A 159 1.81 5.08 4.90
N LEU A 160 2.06 3.93 5.53
CA LEU A 160 1.28 3.44 6.65
C LEU A 160 2.25 3.01 7.76
N PRO A 161 2.23 3.67 8.93
CA PRO A 161 2.90 3.18 10.13
C PRO A 161 2.42 1.79 10.52
N ARG A 162 3.18 1.10 11.37
CA ARG A 162 2.90 -0.29 11.74
C ARG A 162 1.45 -0.52 12.23
N ILE A 163 0.73 -1.40 11.54
CA ILE A 163 -0.50 -2.05 12.01
C ILE A 163 -0.20 -3.48 12.47
N ALA A 164 -1.13 -4.09 13.21
CA ALA A 164 -0.95 -5.41 13.78
C ALA A 164 -2.21 -6.28 13.70
N SER A 165 -2.01 -7.58 13.51
CA SER A 165 -2.97 -8.64 13.80
C SER A 165 -2.56 -9.35 15.10
N ALA A 166 -3.12 -10.54 15.38
CA ALA A 166 -2.78 -11.32 16.56
C ALA A 166 -1.33 -11.85 16.51
N GLY A 167 -0.89 -12.30 15.33
CA GLY A 167 0.40 -12.91 15.08
C GLY A 167 1.37 -12.06 14.24
N ALA A 168 0.87 -11.13 13.43
CA ALA A 168 1.66 -10.38 12.46
C ALA A 168 1.61 -8.85 12.69
N THR A 169 2.56 -8.17 12.06
CA THR A 169 2.66 -6.72 11.95
C THR A 169 3.02 -6.37 10.52
N CYS A 170 2.44 -5.30 10.00
CA CYS A 170 2.63 -4.82 8.65
C CYS A 170 2.86 -3.30 8.68
N ALA A 171 3.78 -2.82 7.86
CA ALA A 171 3.94 -1.39 7.57
C ALA A 171 4.14 -1.23 6.06
N LEU A 172 3.74 -0.09 5.52
CA LEU A 172 3.85 0.20 4.09
C LEU A 172 4.81 1.37 3.86
N ALA A 173 5.72 1.22 2.90
CA ALA A 173 6.62 2.28 2.46
C ALA A 173 6.58 2.43 0.94
N ALA A 174 6.75 3.66 0.47
CA ALA A 174 6.91 3.98 -0.95
C ALA A 174 8.21 4.77 -1.14
N SER A 175 8.82 4.63 -2.32
CA SER A 175 10.00 5.40 -2.70
C SER A 175 9.67 6.89 -2.80
N GLY A 176 10.67 7.75 -2.54
CA GLY A 176 10.49 9.20 -2.47
C GLY A 176 10.03 9.84 -3.79
N ASP A 177 10.43 9.26 -4.92
CA ASP A 177 9.99 9.61 -6.28
C ASP A 177 8.55 9.18 -6.58
N ALA A 178 8.03 8.20 -5.85
CA ALA A 178 6.65 7.78 -5.98
C ALA A 178 5.72 8.76 -5.26
N LEU A 179 6.10 9.39 -4.13
CA LEU A 179 5.28 10.31 -3.28
C LEU A 179 5.13 11.72 -3.87
N PRO A 180 3.93 12.34 -3.82
CA PRO A 180 3.81 13.73 -4.23
C PRO A 180 4.57 14.58 -3.21
N SER A 181 5.33 15.55 -3.70
CA SER A 181 6.07 16.50 -2.85
C SER A 181 5.15 17.31 -1.94
#